data_AF-A0A938B988-F1
#
_entry.id   AF-A0A938B988-F1
#
_cell.length_a   1.000
_cell.length_b   1.000
_cell.length_c   1.000
_cell.angle_alpha   90.00
_cell.angle_beta   90.00
_cell.angle_gamma   90.00
#
_symmetry.space_group_name_H-M   'P 1'
#
loop_
_entity.id
_entity.type
_entity.pdbx_description
1 polymer ?
#
loop_
_entity_poly.entity_id
_entity_poly.type
_entity_poly.pdbx_seq_one_letter_code
_entity_poly.pdbx_strand_id
1 'polypeptide(L)'
;MKCEEYRELFSNFIDDELSEEQIKDFRRHLKSCQACRKEFEGFRQSQTLLKLLPKKEAPLELWEKIETRVRLREVELVSFYQSVGIFERLGLEEKPSSPIQIYGISFRMLR
;
A
#
# COMPACT_ATOMS: atom_id res chain seq x y z
N MET A 1 -10.40 -15.22 -23.36
CA MET A 1 -9.65 -14.60 -22.25
C MET A 1 -8.20 -14.58 -22.64
N LYS A 2 -7.56 -13.41 -22.66
CA LYS A 2 -6.16 -13.29 -23.02
C LYS A 2 -5.33 -13.64 -21.78
N CYS A 3 -4.54 -14.71 -21.85
CA CYS A 3 -3.69 -15.15 -20.74
C CYS A 3 -2.76 -14.03 -20.23
N GLU A 4 -2.39 -13.09 -21.10
CA GLU A 4 -1.59 -11.90 -20.79
C GLU A 4 -2.21 -11.06 -19.66
N GLU A 5 -3.52 -10.79 -19.72
CA GLU A 5 -4.24 -10.02 -18.69
C GLU A 5 -4.16 -10.69 -17.32
N TYR A 6 -4.12 -12.03 -17.28
CA TYR A 6 -4.04 -12.79 -16.04
C TYR A 6 -2.62 -12.88 -15.48
N ARG A 7 -1.58 -12.81 -16.34
CA ARG A 7 -0.18 -12.78 -15.89
C ARG A 7 0.13 -11.52 -15.11
N GLU A 8 -0.44 -10.39 -15.51
CA GLU A 8 -0.28 -9.11 -14.81
C GLU A 8 -0.83 -9.16 -13.38
N LEU A 9 -1.80 -10.04 -13.10
CA LEU A 9 -2.41 -10.22 -11.78
C LEU A 9 -1.57 -11.08 -10.82
N PHE A 10 -0.47 -11.69 -11.27
CA PHE A 10 0.30 -12.62 -10.44
C PHE A 10 0.92 -11.96 -9.21
N SER A 11 1.53 -10.77 -9.36
CA SER A 11 2.12 -10.05 -8.21
C SER A 11 1.03 -9.62 -7.24
N ASN A 12 0.02 -8.91 -7.75
CA ASN A 12 -1.10 -8.42 -6.96
C ASN A 12 -1.81 -9.55 -6.18
N PHE A 13 -1.89 -10.76 -6.74
CA PHE A 13 -2.43 -11.92 -6.02
C PHE A 13 -1.52 -12.39 -4.87
N ILE A 14 -0.20 -12.36 -5.03
CA ILE A 14 0.76 -12.74 -3.98
C ILE A 14 0.85 -11.67 -2.88
N ASP A 15 0.65 -10.42 -3.25
CA ASP A 15 0.71 -9.25 -2.37
C ASP A 15 -0.65 -8.94 -1.70
N ASP A 16 -1.67 -9.80 -1.91
CA ASP A 16 -3.03 -9.67 -1.39
C ASP A 16 -3.75 -8.36 -1.79
N GLU A 17 -3.43 -7.82 -2.98
CA GLU A 17 -3.96 -6.55 -3.52
C GLU A 17 -5.18 -6.70 -4.45
N LEU A 18 -5.58 -7.94 -4.76
CA LEU A 18 -6.75 -8.18 -5.61
C LEU A 18 -8.06 -8.11 -4.82
N SER A 19 -9.09 -7.53 -5.44
CA SER A 19 -10.45 -7.58 -4.91
C SER A 19 -11.02 -9.01 -4.90
N GLU A 20 -12.06 -9.25 -4.10
CA GLU A 20 -12.69 -10.57 -4.03
C GLU A 20 -13.21 -11.07 -5.39
N GLU A 21 -13.73 -10.16 -6.23
CA GLU A 21 -14.20 -10.47 -7.57
C GLU A 21 -13.04 -10.88 -8.47
N GLN A 22 -11.94 -10.11 -8.45
CA GLN A 22 -10.73 -10.43 -9.20
C GLN A 22 -10.13 -11.78 -8.76
N ILE A 23 -10.14 -12.09 -7.46
CA ILE A 23 -9.66 -13.38 -6.94
C ILE A 23 -10.50 -14.54 -7.47
N LYS A 24 -11.84 -14.41 -7.49
CA LYS A 24 -12.75 -15.43 -8.03
C LYS A 24 -12.46 -15.68 -9.50
N ASP A 25 -12.29 -14.60 -10.27
CA ASP A 25 -12.05 -14.65 -11.71
C ASP A 25 -10.68 -15.24 -12.04
N PHE A 26 -9.66 -14.80 -11.33
CA PHE A 26 -8.29 -15.32 -11.41
C PHE A 26 -8.25 -16.82 -11.11
N ARG A 27 -8.86 -17.26 -10.01
CA ARG A 27 -8.92 -18.69 -9.65
C ARG A 27 -9.70 -19.51 -10.67
N ARG A 28 -10.77 -18.96 -11.25
CA ARG A 28 -11.53 -19.60 -12.32
C ARG A 28 -10.67 -19.79 -13.57
N HIS A 29 -9.87 -18.79 -13.94
CA HIS A 29 -8.93 -18.90 -15.06
C HIS A 29 -7.84 -19.95 -14.80
N LEU A 30 -7.21 -19.96 -13.62
CA LEU A 30 -6.21 -20.99 -13.27
C LEU A 30 -6.81 -22.41 -13.23
N LYS A 31 -8.12 -22.54 -13.02
CA LYS A 31 -8.83 -23.81 -13.13
C LYS A 31 -8.98 -24.30 -14.57
N SER A 32 -9.24 -23.42 -15.52
CA SER A 32 -9.47 -23.76 -16.92
C SER A 32 -8.22 -23.71 -17.81
N CYS A 33 -7.18 -22.95 -17.43
CA CYS A 33 -5.98 -22.76 -18.23
C CYS A 33 -4.75 -23.41 -17.58
N GLN A 34 -4.29 -24.53 -18.15
CA GLN A 34 -3.11 -25.24 -17.64
C GLN A 34 -1.81 -24.42 -17.80
N ALA A 35 -1.68 -23.63 -18.87
CA ALA A 35 -0.50 -22.81 -19.12
C ALA A 35 -0.31 -21.75 -18.02
N CYS A 36 -1.36 -20.97 -17.75
CA CYS A 36 -1.31 -19.96 -16.69
C CYS A 36 -1.12 -20.57 -15.30
N ARG A 37 -1.66 -21.77 -15.05
CA ARG A 37 -1.39 -22.48 -13.78
C ARG A 37 0.09 -22.81 -13.61
N LYS A 38 0.73 -23.39 -14.63
CA LYS A 38 2.16 -23.73 -14.57
C LYS A 38 3.03 -22.49 -14.41
N GLU A 39 2.72 -21.42 -15.12
CA GLU A 39 3.44 -20.15 -15.00
C GLU A 39 3.29 -19.53 -13.60
N PHE A 40 2.06 -19.53 -13.06
CA PHE A 40 1.80 -19.03 -11.72
C PHE A 40 2.50 -19.86 -10.63
N GLU A 41 2.54 -21.19 -10.77
CA GLU A 41 3.29 -22.07 -9.88
C GLU A 41 4.80 -21.75 -9.91
N GLY A 42 5.37 -21.57 -11.11
CA GLY A 42 6.77 -21.16 -11.27
C GLY A 42 7.04 -19.78 -10.64
N PHE A 43 6.16 -18.81 -10.86
CA PHE A 43 6.25 -17.49 -10.23
C PHE A 43 6.24 -17.59 -8.69
N ARG A 44 5.33 -18.38 -8.12
CA ARG A 44 5.24 -18.60 -6.67
C ARG A 44 6.48 -19.28 -6.09
N GLN A 45 7.07 -20.23 -6.81
CA GLN A 45 8.32 -20.88 -6.42
C GLN A 45 9.47 -19.87 -6.37
N SER A 46 9.61 -19.03 -7.40
CA SER A 46 10.61 -17.96 -7.43
C SER A 46 10.47 -17.02 -6.23
N GLN A 47 9.25 -16.56 -5.93
CA GLN A 47 8.99 -15.72 -4.74
C GLN A 47 9.35 -16.42 -3.43
N THR A 48 9.13 -17.74 -3.34
CA THR A 48 9.50 -18.53 -2.16
C THR A 48 11.01 -18.59 -1.99
N LEU A 49 11.75 -18.82 -3.08
CA LEU A 49 13.22 -18.87 -3.05
C LEU A 49 13.82 -17.51 -2.66
N LEU A 50 13.28 -16.41 -3.20
CA LEU A 50 13.73 -15.06 -2.85
C LEU A 50 13.53 -14.75 -1.36
N LYS A 51 12.44 -15.25 -0.75
CA LYS A 51 12.16 -15.07 0.69
C LYS A 51 13.15 -15.82 1.60
N LEU A 52 13.87 -16.82 1.09
CA LEU A 52 14.89 -17.55 1.84
C LEU A 52 16.24 -16.82 1.88
N LEU A 53 16.42 -15.79 1.07
CA LEU A 53 17.65 -15.00 1.09
C LEU A 53 17.84 -14.34 2.46
N PRO A 54 19.08 -14.24 2.95
CA PRO A 54 19.35 -13.61 4.23
C PRO A 54 18.88 -12.16 4.20
N LYS A 55 18.10 -11.77 5.22
CA LYS A 55 17.73 -10.38 5.41
C LYS A 55 18.98 -9.58 5.76
N LYS A 56 19.19 -8.48 5.04
CA LYS A 56 20.23 -7.51 5.37
C LYS A 56 19.62 -6.47 6.30
N GLU A 57 20.27 -6.23 7.43
CA GLU A 57 19.90 -5.14 8.33
C GLU A 57 20.12 -3.79 7.62
N ALA A 58 19.15 -2.90 7.78
CA ALA A 58 19.28 -1.54 7.30
C ALA A 58 20.32 -0.76 8.13
N PRO A 59 21.09 0.16 7.52
CA PRO A 59 21.92 1.09 8.28
C PRO A 59 21.07 1.91 9.26
N LEU A 60 21.59 2.19 10.46
CA LEU A 60 20.85 2.90 11.52
C LEU A 60 20.38 4.29 11.05
N GLU A 61 21.19 4.96 10.22
CA GLU A 61 20.93 6.30 9.70
C GLU A 61 19.90 6.31 8.57
N LEU A 62 19.47 5.14 8.08
CA LEU A 62 18.49 5.05 7.00
C LEU A 62 17.14 5.62 7.45
N TRP A 63 16.71 5.32 8.69
CA TRP A 63 15.43 5.78 9.19
C TRP A 63 15.37 7.30 9.28
N GLU A 64 16.40 7.95 9.84
CA GLU A 64 16.49 9.41 9.96
C GLU A 64 16.39 10.10 8.59
N LYS A 65 17.05 9.53 7.57
CA LYS A 65 17.00 10.05 6.19
C LYS A 65 15.62 9.88 5.56
N ILE A 66 14.95 8.76 5.80
CA ILE A 66 13.58 8.50 5.33
C ILE A 66 12.62 9.48 6.01
N GLU A 67 12.66 9.56 7.34
CA GLU A 67 11.81 10.44 8.16
C GLU A 67 11.92 11.90 7.72
N THR A 68 13.14 12.39 7.53
CA THR A 68 13.39 13.76 7.06
C THR A 68 12.68 14.02 5.72
N ARG A 69 12.77 13.09 4.76
CA ARG A 69 12.16 13.27 3.43
C ARG A 69 10.64 13.15 3.45
N VAL A 70 10.09 12.24 4.26
CA VAL A 70 8.63 12.10 4.42
C VAL A 70 8.06 13.39 5.02
N ARG A 71 8.69 13.91 6.07
CA ARG A 71 8.26 15.14 6.75
C ARG A 71 8.29 16.36 5.83
N LEU A 72 9.34 16.52 5.02
CA LEU A 72 9.44 17.64 4.07
C LEU A 72 8.31 17.61 3.03
N ARG A 73 7.82 16.42 2.66
CA ARG A 73 6.71 16.25 1.72
C ARG A 73 5.35 16.62 2.33
N GLU A 74 5.17 16.41 3.63
CA GLU A 74 3.94 16.82 4.34
C GLU A 74 3.83 18.35 4.42
N VAL A 75 4.95 19.07 4.56
CA VAL A 75 4.96 20.53 4.69
C VAL A 75 4.50 21.23 3.39
N GLU A 76 4.78 20.67 2.21
CA GLU A 76 4.30 21.22 0.94
C GLU A 76 2.77 21.14 0.79
N LEU A 77 2.12 20.10 1.35
CA LEU A 77 0.67 19.94 1.29
C LEU A 77 -0.07 20.88 2.25
N VAL A 78 0.57 21.28 3.36
CA VAL A 78 -0.02 22.23 4.33
C VAL A 78 0.10 23.68 3.85
N SER A 79 1.05 24.00 2.96
CA SER A 79 1.17 25.34 2.36
C SER A 79 -0.04 25.71 1.49
N PHE A 80 -0.73 24.73 0.90
CA PHE A 80 -1.90 25.01 0.05
C PHE A 80 -3.09 25.50 0.88
N TYR A 81 -3.47 24.77 1.94
CA TYR A 81 -4.61 25.11 2.79
C TYR A 81 -4.40 26.40 3.61
N GLN A 82 -3.16 26.78 3.90
CA GLN A 82 -2.86 28.04 4.59
C GLN A 82 -2.96 29.27 3.68
N SER A 83 -2.89 29.09 2.35
CA SER A 83 -3.09 30.16 1.37
C SER A 83 -4.56 30.41 1.01
N VAL A 84 -5.45 29.45 1.31
CA VAL A 84 -6.89 29.59 1.06
C VAL A 84 -7.57 30.19 2.29
N GLY A 85 -7.21 31.44 2.61
CA GLY A 85 -7.96 32.31 3.51
C GLY A 85 -9.32 32.72 2.92
N ILE A 86 -10.13 31.75 2.49
CA ILE A 86 -11.46 31.96 1.89
C ILE A 86 -12.58 31.35 2.74
N PHE A 87 -12.27 30.44 3.68
CA PHE A 87 -13.32 29.79 4.47
C PHE A 87 -13.98 30.68 5.53
N GLU A 88 -13.38 31.82 5.89
CA GLU A 88 -13.98 32.74 6.87
C GLU A 88 -15.16 33.56 6.30
N ARG A 89 -15.41 33.50 4.99
CA ARG A 89 -16.45 34.32 4.32
C ARG A 89 -17.75 33.61 3.99
N LEU A 90 -17.88 32.30 4.18
CA LEU A 90 -19.08 31.56 3.71
C LEU A 90 -19.90 30.86 4.80
N GLY A 91 -19.58 31.00 6.09
CA GLY A 91 -20.47 30.53 7.16
C GLY A 91 -20.84 29.04 7.09
N LEU A 92 -19.95 28.21 6.53
CA LEU A 92 -20.13 26.76 6.48
C LEU A 92 -19.35 26.15 7.64
N GLU A 93 -20.04 25.91 8.76
CA GLU A 93 -19.54 25.02 9.81
C GLU A 93 -19.61 23.58 9.31
N GLU A 94 -18.49 23.06 8.80
CA GLU A 94 -18.28 21.62 8.86
C GLU A 94 -16.95 21.35 9.58
N LYS A 95 -17.08 20.91 10.84
CA LYS A 95 -15.98 20.36 11.64
C LYS A 95 -15.24 19.31 10.81
N PRO A 96 -13.90 19.34 10.74
CA PRO A 96 -13.17 18.22 10.14
C PRO A 96 -13.57 16.94 10.87
N SER A 97 -14.19 16.02 10.12
CA SER A 97 -14.69 14.76 10.63
C SER A 97 -13.52 13.81 10.89
N SER A 98 -13.28 13.63 12.18
CA SER A 98 -12.45 12.62 12.82
C SER A 98 -10.93 12.86 12.83
N PRO A 99 -10.27 12.57 13.97
CA PRO A 99 -8.83 12.55 14.05
C PRO A 99 -8.30 11.38 13.22
N ILE A 100 -7.29 11.65 12.40
CA ILE A 100 -6.48 10.63 11.73
C ILE A 100 -5.98 9.67 12.83
N GLN A 101 -6.61 8.50 12.95
CA GLN A 101 -6.14 7.43 13.81
C GLN A 101 -4.86 6.88 13.17
N ILE A 102 -3.72 7.42 13.55
CA ILE A 102 -2.46 6.72 13.38
C ILE A 102 -2.50 5.55 14.38
N TYR A 103 -2.94 4.38 13.91
CA TYR A 103 -2.83 3.14 14.65
C TYR A 103 -1.37 2.96 15.08
N GLY A 104 -1.10 3.07 16.39
CA GLY A 104 0.19 2.64 16.92
C GLY A 104 0.77 3.36 18.13
N ILE A 105 0.21 4.48 18.61
CA ILE A 105 0.78 5.14 19.79
C ILE A 105 -0.24 5.21 20.92
N SER A 106 -0.18 4.21 21.80
CA SER A 106 -0.85 4.28 23.10
C SER A 106 -0.04 5.21 24.01
N PHE A 107 -0.35 6.50 24.02
CA PHE A 107 0.21 7.42 25.03
C PHE A 107 -0.45 7.13 26.38
N ARG A 108 0.24 6.34 27.21
CA ARG A 108 -0.09 6.16 28.62
C ARG A 108 0.22 7.48 29.32
N MET A 109 -0.82 8.25 29.61
CA MET A 109 -0.73 9.50 30.38
C MET A 109 -0.30 9.14 31.81
N LEU A 110 0.98 9.35 32.13
CA LEU A 110 1.46 9.40 33.50
C LEU A 110 1.26 10.82 34.02
N ARG A 111 0.75 10.84 35.25
CA ARG A 111 0.08 11.90 36.01
C ARG A 111 0.84 13.21 36.15
#